data_AF-A0AA96YBE4-F1
#
_entry.id   AF-A0AA96YBE4-F1
#
_cell.length_a   1.000
_cell.length_b   1.000
_cell.length_c   1.000
_cell.angle_alpha   90.00
_cell.angle_beta   90.00
_cell.angle_gamma   90.00
#
_symmetry.space_group_name_H-M   'P 1'
#
loop_
_entity.id
_entity.type
_entity.pdbx_description
1 polymer ?
#
loop_
_entity_poly.entity_id
_entity_poly.type
_entity_poly.pdbx_seq_one_letter_code
_entity_poly.pdbx_strand_id
1 'polypeptide(L)'
;MAEQLQALEALKGDAGLKKEIEFETKLRGLLDQYGFSLKHIINLLDPQSSKRPQMSTEPPGTRKPRQLKIYKNPHTGEVVETKGGNHKTLKEWKIKHGSDVVEGWLSK
;
A
#
# COMPACT_ATOMS: atom_id res chain seq x y z
N MET A 1 -30.17 -30.50 13.12
CA MET A 1 -29.32 -31.41 12.32
C MET A 1 -28.25 -30.71 11.47
N ALA A 2 -28.30 -29.38 11.25
CA ALA A 2 -27.26 -28.65 10.53
C ALA A 2 -25.97 -28.40 11.35
N GLU A 3 -26.07 -28.32 12.69
CA GLU A 3 -24.91 -28.07 13.56
C GLU A 3 -23.91 -29.23 13.63
N GLN A 4 -24.37 -30.47 13.43
CA GLN A 4 -23.51 -31.65 13.54
C GLN A 4 -22.57 -31.80 12.33
N LEU A 5 -22.94 -31.25 11.17
CA LEU A 5 -22.09 -31.22 9.98
C LEU A 5 -21.00 -30.14 10.09
N GLN A 6 -21.35 -28.96 10.60
CA GLN A 6 -20.40 -27.85 10.77
C GLN A 6 -19.30 -28.17 11.80
N ALA A 7 -19.64 -28.92 12.86
CA ALA A 7 -18.66 -29.42 13.83
C ALA A 7 -17.68 -30.45 13.23
N LEU A 8 -18.12 -31.26 12.25
CA LEU A 8 -17.26 -32.21 11.53
C LEU A 8 -16.36 -31.51 10.51
N GLU A 9 -16.79 -30.40 9.92
CA GLU A 9 -15.97 -29.56 9.04
C GLU A 9 -14.87 -28.82 9.82
N ALA A 10 -15.17 -28.31 11.02
CA ALA A 10 -14.17 -27.74 11.92
C ALA A 10 -13.12 -28.77 12.36
N LEU A 11 -13.52 -30.03 12.59
CA LEU A 11 -12.60 -31.11 12.94
C LEU A 11 -11.72 -31.57 11.75
N LYS A 12 -12.25 -31.45 10.51
CA LYS A 12 -11.45 -31.66 9.28
C LYS A 12 -10.51 -30.49 8.98
N GLY A 13 -10.86 -29.27 9.40
CA GLY A 13 -9.99 -28.09 9.31
C GLY A 13 -8.70 -28.21 10.09
N ASP A 14 -8.67 -29.03 11.14
CA ASP A 14 -7.47 -29.27 11.96
C ASP A 14 -6.48 -30.24 11.28
N ALA A 15 -6.98 -31.28 10.59
CA ALA A 15 -6.13 -32.28 9.95
C ALA A 15 -5.37 -31.71 8.72
N GLY A 16 -5.97 -30.78 7.99
CA GLY A 16 -5.31 -30.04 6.91
C GLY A 16 -4.22 -29.11 7.46
N LEU A 17 -4.60 -28.27 8.42
CA LEU A 17 -3.70 -27.34 9.08
C LEU A 17 -2.51 -28.05 9.74
N LYS A 18 -2.75 -29.18 10.42
CA LYS A 18 -1.70 -30.00 11.04
C LYS A 18 -0.72 -30.54 10.02
N LYS A 19 -1.19 -30.97 8.84
CA LYS A 19 -0.32 -31.41 7.74
C LYS A 19 0.51 -30.25 7.17
N GLU A 20 -0.09 -29.07 7.03
CA GLU A 20 0.61 -27.88 6.55
C GLU A 20 1.70 -27.42 7.54
N ILE A 21 1.39 -27.42 8.84
CA ILE A 21 2.36 -27.09 9.91
C ILE A 21 3.49 -28.12 9.96
N GLU A 22 3.17 -29.42 9.86
CA GLU A 22 4.19 -30.48 9.84
C GLU A 22 5.12 -30.33 8.63
N PHE A 23 4.54 -30.07 7.45
CA PHE A 23 5.29 -29.81 6.23
C PHE A 23 6.21 -28.61 6.38
N GLU A 24 5.69 -27.47 6.86
CA GLU A 24 6.49 -26.26 7.04
C GLU A 24 7.63 -26.47 8.04
N THR A 25 7.36 -27.15 9.15
CA THR A 25 8.36 -27.43 10.19
C THR A 25 9.50 -28.29 9.63
N LYS A 26 9.18 -29.37 8.89
CA LYS A 26 10.18 -30.22 8.24
C LYS A 26 10.96 -29.47 7.17
N LEU A 27 10.28 -28.64 6.39
CA LEU A 27 10.92 -27.83 5.35
C LEU A 27 11.92 -26.83 5.95
N ARG A 28 11.52 -26.11 7.00
CA ARG A 28 12.39 -25.17 7.72
C ARG A 28 13.59 -25.88 8.35
N GLY A 29 13.38 -27.06 8.94
CA GLY A 29 14.48 -27.88 9.47
C GLY A 29 15.48 -28.30 8.39
N LEU A 30 15.00 -28.75 7.24
CA LEU A 30 15.86 -29.11 6.11
C LEU A 30 16.63 -27.89 5.57
N LEU A 31 15.96 -26.75 5.44
CA LEU A 31 16.61 -25.51 5.02
C LEU A 31 17.75 -25.10 5.96
N ASP A 32 17.52 -25.17 7.27
CA ASP A 32 18.52 -24.84 8.29
C ASP A 32 19.74 -25.77 8.22
N GLN A 33 19.52 -27.08 8.13
CA GLN A 33 20.59 -28.08 8.05
C GLN A 33 21.54 -27.87 6.86
N TYR A 34 21.01 -27.43 5.72
CA TYR A 34 21.78 -27.22 4.50
C TYR A 34 22.13 -25.74 4.26
N GLY A 35 21.80 -24.84 5.19
CA GLY A 35 22.07 -23.40 5.07
C GLY A 35 21.31 -22.73 3.93
N PHE A 36 20.23 -23.33 3.45
CA PHE A 36 19.40 -22.77 2.38
C PHE A 36 18.34 -21.82 2.94
N SER A 37 17.88 -20.91 2.09
CA SER A 37 16.80 -19.97 2.43
C SER A 37 15.57 -20.28 1.57
N LEU A 38 14.39 -19.82 1.98
CA LEU A 38 13.17 -19.94 1.14
C LEU A 38 13.37 -19.39 -0.28
N LYS A 39 14.21 -18.37 -0.44
CA LYS A 39 14.61 -17.82 -1.74
C LYS A 39 15.34 -18.85 -2.63
N HIS A 40 16.11 -19.76 -2.06
CA HIS A 40 16.76 -20.86 -2.78
C HIS A 40 15.72 -21.88 -3.28
N ILE A 41 14.71 -22.20 -2.48
CA ILE A 41 13.58 -23.06 -2.91
C ILE A 41 12.81 -22.40 -4.05
N ILE A 42 12.50 -21.11 -3.94
CA ILE A 42 11.81 -20.37 -5.01
C ILE A 42 12.62 -20.43 -6.30
N ASN A 43 13.95 -20.22 -6.25
CA ASN A 43 14.79 -20.34 -7.43
C ASN A 43 14.87 -21.76 -8.01
N LEU A 44 14.75 -22.80 -7.18
CA LEU A 44 14.76 -24.19 -7.64
C LEU A 44 13.44 -24.58 -8.31
N LEU A 45 12.31 -24.24 -7.69
CA LEU A 45 10.97 -24.62 -8.18
C LEU A 45 10.48 -23.70 -9.30
N ASP A 46 10.76 -22.40 -9.17
CA ASP A 46 10.36 -21.40 -10.15
C ASP A 46 11.50 -20.38 -10.41
N PRO A 47 12.50 -20.78 -11.22
CA PRO A 47 13.63 -19.91 -11.57
C PRO A 47 13.23 -18.69 -12.40
N GLN A 48 12.05 -18.68 -13.03
CA GLN A 48 11.58 -17.54 -13.83
C GLN A 48 10.82 -16.49 -13.00
N SER A 49 10.32 -16.82 -11.81
CA SER A 49 9.65 -15.88 -10.88
C SER A 49 10.64 -14.90 -10.27
N SER A 50 11.89 -15.32 -10.07
CA SER A 50 13.00 -14.42 -9.72
C SER A 50 13.35 -13.48 -10.88
N LYS A 51 13.02 -13.83 -12.13
CA LYS A 51 13.06 -12.94 -13.29
C LYS A 51 11.75 -12.18 -13.42
N ARG A 52 11.26 -11.59 -12.32
CA ARG A 52 10.43 -10.40 -12.51
C ARG A 52 11.34 -9.43 -13.26
N PRO A 53 10.99 -8.98 -14.49
CA PRO A 53 11.80 -7.98 -15.16
C PRO A 53 11.94 -6.86 -14.13
N GLN A 54 13.19 -6.49 -13.81
CA GLN A 54 13.40 -5.20 -13.18
C GLN A 54 12.64 -4.24 -14.08
N MET A 55 11.50 -3.72 -13.60
CA MET A 55 10.94 -2.51 -14.18
C MET A 55 12.16 -1.61 -14.22
N SER A 56 12.61 -1.30 -15.44
CA SER A 56 13.65 -0.33 -15.68
C SER A 56 13.29 0.81 -14.75
N THR A 57 14.11 1.04 -13.72
CA THR A 57 13.93 2.21 -12.88
C THR A 57 14.27 3.35 -13.81
N GLU A 58 13.26 3.83 -14.53
CA GLU A 58 13.33 5.12 -15.17
C GLU A 58 13.92 6.05 -14.10
N PRO A 59 14.98 6.80 -14.43
CA PRO A 59 15.56 7.73 -13.47
C PRO A 59 14.39 8.54 -12.90
N PRO A 60 14.31 8.74 -11.57
CA PRO A 60 13.16 9.38 -10.96
C PRO A 60 12.93 10.68 -11.71
N GLY A 61 11.88 10.72 -12.53
CA GLY A 61 11.60 11.87 -13.37
C GLY A 61 11.59 13.06 -12.43
N THR A 62 12.46 14.05 -12.69
CA THR A 62 12.62 15.20 -11.82
C THR A 62 11.30 15.94 -11.79
N ARG A 63 10.47 15.59 -10.81
CA ARG A 63 9.11 16.06 -10.70
C ARG A 63 9.21 17.57 -10.53
N LYS A 64 8.62 18.31 -11.46
CA LYS A 64 8.66 19.78 -11.53
C LYS A 64 8.45 20.34 -10.10
N PRO A 65 9.33 21.21 -9.60
CA PRO A 65 9.24 21.71 -8.22
C PRO A 65 7.87 22.34 -8.01
N ARG A 66 7.22 22.00 -6.89
CA ARG A 66 5.85 22.46 -6.60
C ARG A 66 5.84 23.99 -6.53
N GLN A 67 5.03 24.60 -7.37
CA GLN A 67 4.86 26.05 -7.39
C GLN A 67 4.12 26.49 -6.12
N LEU A 68 4.55 27.62 -5.56
CA LEU A 68 3.81 28.33 -4.52
C LEU A 68 2.50 28.83 -5.13
N LYS A 69 1.38 28.37 -4.61
CA LYS A 69 0.04 28.84 -4.95
C LYS A 69 -0.41 29.81 -3.86
N ILE A 70 -0.75 31.04 -4.24
CA ILE A 70 -1.23 32.07 -3.33
C ILE A 70 -2.74 32.16 -3.49
N TYR A 71 -3.51 31.91 -2.44
CA TYR A 71 -4.96 32.04 -2.46
C TYR A 71 -5.37 33.26 -1.65
N LYS A 72 -6.21 34.13 -2.20
CA LYS A 72 -6.72 35.31 -1.49
C LYS A 72 -8.23 35.22 -1.32
N ASN A 73 -8.69 35.12 -0.09
CA ASN A 73 -10.11 35.07 0.21
C ASN A 73 -10.72 36.48 0.10
N PRO A 74 -11.70 36.74 -0.81
CA PRO A 74 -12.34 38.04 -0.94
C PRO A 74 -13.29 38.38 0.22
N HIS A 75 -13.73 37.39 1.00
CA HIS A 75 -14.67 37.58 2.10
C HIS A 75 -13.99 37.99 3.41
N THR A 76 -12.80 37.45 3.70
CA THR A 76 -12.06 37.73 4.95
C THR A 76 -10.77 38.51 4.72
N GLY A 77 -10.32 38.65 3.46
CA GLY A 77 -9.04 39.27 3.13
C GLY A 77 -7.83 38.40 3.46
N GLU A 78 -8.03 37.20 4.01
CA GLU A 78 -6.95 36.27 4.38
C GLU A 78 -6.24 35.73 3.13
N VAL A 79 -4.90 35.65 3.22
CA VAL A 79 -4.04 35.14 2.15
C VAL A 79 -3.34 33.87 2.60
N VAL A 80 -3.41 32.81 1.79
CA VAL A 80 -2.82 31.50 2.07
C VAL A 80 -1.82 31.14 0.98
N GLU A 81 -0.56 30.98 1.36
CA GLU A 81 0.51 30.56 0.46
C GLU A 81 0.83 29.08 0.69
N THR A 82 0.64 28.24 -0.31
CA THR A 82 0.88 26.80 -0.17
C THR A 82 1.53 26.19 -1.41
N LYS A 83 2.49 25.29 -1.20
CA LYS A 83 3.10 24.47 -2.26
C LYS A 83 2.25 23.22 -2.59
N GLY A 84 1.01 23.13 -2.10
CA GLY A 84 0.12 21.98 -2.33
C GLY A 84 -1.24 22.07 -1.62
N GLY A 85 -2.11 21.08 -1.82
CA GLY A 85 -3.47 21.08 -1.26
C GLY A 85 -3.59 20.79 0.24
N ASN A 86 -2.49 20.49 0.95
CA ASN A 86 -2.51 20.14 2.38
C ASN A 86 -2.32 21.36 3.29
N HIS A 87 -3.23 22.35 3.18
CA HIS A 87 -3.24 23.53 4.05
C HIS A 87 -4.57 23.59 4.81
N LYS A 88 -4.53 23.77 6.14
CA LYS A 88 -5.73 23.71 6.99
C LYS A 88 -6.76 24.78 6.60
N THR A 89 -6.33 26.03 6.48
CA THR A 89 -7.18 27.15 6.05
C THR A 89 -7.78 26.94 4.66
N LEU A 90 -7.03 26.32 3.73
CA LEU A 90 -7.55 26.05 2.39
C LEU A 90 -8.64 24.98 2.44
N LYS A 91 -8.48 23.95 3.29
CA LYS A 91 -9.54 22.95 3.52
C LYS A 91 -10.78 23.60 4.14
N GLU A 92 -10.60 24.48 5.12
CA GLU A 92 -11.71 25.21 5.75
C GLU A 92 -12.47 26.09 4.75
N TRP A 93 -11.76 26.81 3.88
CA TRP A 93 -12.39 27.56 2.80
C TRP A 93 -13.13 26.65 1.83
N LYS A 94 -12.54 25.50 1.44
CA LYS A 94 -13.19 24.54 0.54
C LYS A 94 -14.47 23.95 1.15
N ILE A 95 -14.50 23.76 2.48
CA ILE A 95 -15.71 23.32 3.20
C ILE A 95 -16.77 24.43 3.22
N LYS A 96 -16.36 25.69 3.44
CA LYS A 96 -17.29 26.82 3.61
C LYS A 96 -17.82 27.40 2.31
N HIS A 97 -17.00 27.45 1.25
CA HIS A 97 -17.30 28.12 -0.01
C HIS A 97 -17.31 27.16 -1.22
N GLY A 98 -16.90 25.90 -1.03
CA GLY A 98 -16.77 24.91 -2.11
C GLY A 98 -15.39 24.93 -2.77
N SER A 99 -14.95 23.79 -3.31
CA SER A 99 -13.62 23.68 -3.94
C SER A 99 -13.47 24.55 -5.18
N ASP A 100 -14.50 24.62 -6.02
CA ASP A 100 -14.50 25.37 -7.28
C ASP A 100 -14.26 26.87 -7.06
N VAL A 101 -15.00 27.45 -6.12
CA VAL A 101 -14.89 28.87 -5.74
C VAL A 101 -13.50 29.19 -5.17
N VAL A 102 -12.98 28.33 -4.29
CA VAL A 102 -11.65 28.52 -3.68
C VAL A 102 -10.54 28.36 -4.71
N GLU A 103 -10.72 27.50 -5.72
CA GLU A 103 -9.76 27.37 -6.81
C GLU A 103 -9.74 28.61 -7.71
N GLY A 104 -10.86 29.32 -7.84
CA GLY A 104 -10.94 30.64 -8.47
C GLY A 104 -10.23 31.78 -7.71
N TRP A 105 -9.90 31.59 -6.43
CA TRP A 105 -9.16 32.57 -5.62
C TRP A 105 -7.63 32.46 -5.73
N LEU A 106 -7.17 31.54 -6.58
CA LEU A 106 -5.75 31.36 -6.84
C LEU A 106 -5.18 32.59 -7.57
N SER A 107 -4.36 33.36 -6.88
CA SER A 107 -3.49 34.37 -7.44
C SER A 107 -2.20 33.69 -7.92
N LYS A 108 -1.92 33.83 -9.22
CA LYS A 108 -0.75 33.24 -9.89
C LYS A 108 0.54 33.92 -9.48
#